data_AF-I0Z772-F1
#
_entry.id   AF-I0Z772-F1
#
_cell.length_a   1.000
_cell.length_b   1.000
_cell.length_c   1.000
_cell.angle_alpha   90.00
_cell.angle_beta   90.00
_cell.angle_gamma   90.00
#
_symmetry.space_group_name_H-M   'P 1'
#
loop_
_entity.id
_entity.type
_entity.pdbx_description
1 polymer ?
#
loop_
_entity_poly.entity_id
_entity_poly.type
_entity_poly.pdbx_seq_one_letter_code
_entity_poly.pdbx_strand_id
1 'polypeptide(L)'
;MNSFGSSPTGDIVLGSSPQGSFEHEMLRFMQVTGDDHVPAGRRTWHAQAAPLVEPWSREERDLVDLRDLLVPVFPPGDSEESEEPRSNVVAAYVGKGKVAGLNYFQPRWVEGRLWQYDNGGIGFMWIDAVFQHLLVDLKRVDDDFR
;
A
#
# COMPACT_ATOMS: atom_id res chain seq x y z
N MET A 1 33.09 18.64 5.43
CA MET A 1 32.50 17.28 5.55
C MET A 1 31.47 17.35 6.67
N ASN A 2 30.19 17.31 6.32
CA ASN A 2 29.05 16.91 7.16
C ASN A 2 27.79 16.80 6.26
N SER A 3 27.25 15.58 6.27
CA SER A 3 25.87 15.09 6.21
C SER A 3 24.74 15.91 5.58
N PHE A 4 23.95 15.25 4.72
CA PHE A 4 22.49 15.13 4.87
C PHE A 4 22.02 13.83 4.20
N GLY A 5 21.56 12.89 5.04
CA GLY A 5 20.70 11.79 4.61
C GLY A 5 19.26 12.28 4.56
N SER A 6 18.47 11.76 3.63
CA SER A 6 17.03 11.93 3.60
C SER A 6 16.44 10.66 3.01
N SER A 7 15.82 9.86 3.88
CA SER A 7 14.96 8.75 3.51
C SER A 7 13.66 9.33 2.96
N PRO A 8 13.20 9.00 1.75
CA PRO A 8 11.96 9.52 1.20
C PRO A 8 10.80 8.63 1.63
N THR A 9 10.31 8.80 2.86
CA THR A 9 9.02 8.25 3.29
C THR A 9 8.00 9.37 3.15
N GLY A 10 7.47 9.54 1.93
CA GLY A 10 6.39 10.48 1.67
C GLY A 10 5.08 9.90 2.22
N ASP A 11 4.47 10.60 3.19
CA ASP A 11 3.19 10.19 3.76
C ASP A 11 2.07 10.24 2.69
N ILE A 12 1.41 9.10 2.50
CA ILE A 12 0.31 8.91 1.57
C ILE A 12 -1.01 9.11 2.33
N VAL A 13 -1.81 10.10 1.91
CA VAL A 13 -3.10 10.44 2.53
C VAL A 13 -4.23 9.59 1.93
N LEU A 14 -5.07 8.99 2.79
CA LEU A 14 -6.27 8.25 2.39
C LEU A 14 -7.51 9.14 2.49
N GLY A 15 -8.34 9.15 1.44
CA GLY A 15 -9.68 9.76 1.49
C GLY A 15 -10.70 8.86 2.18
N SER A 16 -11.67 9.46 2.88
CA SER A 16 -12.75 8.79 3.61
C SER A 16 -13.76 8.10 2.67
N SER A 17 -14.08 6.83 2.92
CA SER A 17 -15.14 6.07 2.21
C SER A 17 -16.38 5.86 3.10
N PRO A 18 -17.62 5.99 2.57
CA PRO A 18 -18.86 5.82 3.34
C PRO A 18 -19.21 4.35 3.61
N GLN A 19 -19.96 4.05 4.67
CA GLN A 19 -20.36 2.68 5.04
C GLN A 19 -21.40 2.11 4.05
N GLY A 20 -20.97 1.22 3.15
CA GLY A 20 -21.83 0.50 2.19
C GLY A 20 -21.18 -0.80 1.71
N SER A 21 -21.96 -1.78 1.23
CA SER A 21 -21.43 -3.04 0.70
C SER A 21 -20.82 -2.78 -0.69
N PHE A 22 -19.49 -2.87 -0.79
CA PHE A 22 -18.75 -2.46 -1.98
C PHE A 22 -18.59 -3.55 -3.05
N GLU A 23 -19.43 -4.58 -3.09
CA GLU A 23 -19.18 -5.79 -3.92
C GLU A 23 -18.98 -5.53 -5.43
N HIS A 24 -19.34 -4.34 -5.93
CA HIS A 24 -19.16 -3.96 -7.34
C HIS A 24 -18.44 -2.61 -7.52
N GLU A 25 -17.90 -2.03 -6.43
CA GLU A 25 -17.26 -0.72 -6.49
C GLU A 25 -15.76 -0.83 -6.79
N MET A 26 -15.21 0.23 -7.37
CA MET A 26 -13.78 0.36 -7.62
C MET A 26 -13.25 1.38 -6.63
N LEU A 27 -12.45 0.93 -5.65
CA LEU A 27 -11.72 1.83 -4.77
C LEU A 27 -10.65 2.54 -5.61
N ARG A 28 -10.54 3.86 -5.46
CA ARG A 28 -9.57 4.68 -6.20
C ARG A 28 -8.82 5.56 -5.22
N PHE A 29 -7.51 5.59 -5.36
CA PHE A 29 -6.65 6.36 -4.47
C PHE A 29 -5.93 7.44 -5.25
N MET A 30 -5.88 8.63 -4.65
CA MET A 30 -5.21 9.80 -5.20
C MET A 30 -4.06 10.17 -4.29
N GLN A 31 -2.92 10.48 -4.89
CA GLN A 31 -1.79 11.02 -4.16
C GLN A 31 -2.08 12.46 -3.76
N VAL A 32 -2.00 12.78 -2.47
CA VAL A 32 -2.37 14.12 -1.98
C VAL A 32 -1.19 15.08 -2.01
N THR A 33 -0.02 14.63 -1.57
CA THR A 33 1.20 15.47 -1.44
C THR A 33 2.10 15.42 -2.67
N GLY A 34 2.02 14.35 -3.47
CA GLY A 34 2.90 14.09 -4.59
C GLY A 34 4.30 13.63 -4.15
N ASP A 35 5.06 13.06 -5.07
CA ASP A 35 6.49 12.77 -4.94
C ASP A 35 7.21 12.91 -6.31
N ASP A 36 8.52 12.66 -6.33
CA ASP A 36 9.37 12.76 -7.54
C ASP A 36 8.91 11.85 -8.70
N HIS A 37 8.14 10.82 -8.39
CA HIS A 37 7.60 9.88 -9.36
C HIS A 37 6.16 10.23 -9.70
N VAL A 38 5.29 10.60 -8.76
CA VAL A 38 3.87 10.81 -8.98
C VAL A 38 3.40 12.16 -8.42
N PRO A 39 2.92 13.09 -9.26
CA PRO A 39 2.42 14.38 -8.81
C PRO A 39 1.16 14.28 -7.92
N ALA A 40 0.98 15.29 -7.07
CA ALA A 40 -0.27 15.49 -6.31
C ALA A 40 -1.50 15.50 -7.22
N GLY A 41 -2.63 15.00 -6.71
CA GLY A 41 -3.90 14.86 -7.41
C GLY A 41 -3.95 13.70 -8.43
N ARG A 42 -2.88 12.92 -8.60
CA ARG A 42 -2.87 11.78 -9.54
C ARG A 42 -3.35 10.51 -8.87
N ARG A 43 -4.08 9.69 -9.64
CA ARG A 43 -4.48 8.35 -9.20
C ARG A 43 -3.28 7.42 -9.19
N THR A 44 -3.03 6.81 -8.04
CA THR A 44 -1.88 5.93 -7.78
C THR A 44 -2.25 4.47 -7.83
N TRP A 45 -3.44 4.08 -7.37
CA TRP A 45 -3.89 2.70 -7.46
C TRP A 45 -5.41 2.61 -7.44
N HIS A 46 -5.92 1.47 -7.91
CA HIS A 46 -7.33 1.13 -7.82
C HIS A 46 -7.52 -0.35 -7.53
N ALA A 47 -8.58 -0.71 -6.80
CA ALA A 47 -8.89 -2.09 -6.47
C ALA A 47 -10.38 -2.38 -6.67
N GLN A 48 -10.69 -3.59 -7.12
CA GLN A 48 -12.05 -4.11 -7.04
C GLN A 48 -12.42 -4.26 -5.58
N ALA A 49 -13.61 -3.81 -5.20
CA ALA A 49 -14.01 -3.83 -3.80
C ALA A 49 -14.73 -5.14 -3.39
N ALA A 50 -14.90 -6.06 -4.34
CA ALA A 50 -15.17 -7.47 -4.03
C ALA A 50 -13.90 -8.15 -3.50
N PRO A 51 -13.92 -8.75 -2.29
CA PRO A 51 -12.80 -9.53 -1.80
C PRO A 51 -12.63 -10.81 -2.62
N LEU A 52 -11.40 -11.31 -2.65
CA LEU A 52 -11.10 -12.64 -3.16
C LEU A 52 -11.81 -13.69 -2.32
N VAL A 53 -12.38 -14.69 -3.00
CA VAL A 53 -13.12 -15.77 -2.36
C VAL A 53 -12.16 -16.67 -1.58
N GLU A 54 -12.52 -16.99 -0.34
CA GLU A 54 -11.81 -17.98 0.46
C GLU A 54 -12.29 -19.42 0.14
N PRO A 55 -11.40 -20.42 0.23
CA PRO A 55 -9.97 -20.30 0.54
C PRO A 55 -9.19 -19.68 -0.62
N TRP A 56 -8.22 -18.83 -0.30
CA TRP A 56 -7.39 -18.19 -1.32
C TRP A 56 -6.61 -19.21 -2.16
N SER A 57 -6.26 -18.81 -3.38
CA SER A 57 -5.38 -19.61 -4.23
C SER A 57 -4.00 -19.78 -3.59
N ARG A 58 -3.20 -20.72 -4.09
CA ARG A 58 -1.81 -20.89 -3.62
C ARG A 58 -1.00 -19.61 -3.84
N GLU A 59 -1.15 -18.99 -5.01
CA GLU A 59 -0.43 -17.77 -5.37
C GLU A 59 -0.71 -16.64 -4.37
N GLU A 60 -1.97 -16.44 -3.97
CA GLU A 60 -2.32 -15.41 -2.99
C GLU A 60 -1.79 -15.71 -1.59
N ARG A 61 -1.78 -16.98 -1.18
CA ARG A 61 -1.15 -17.37 0.08
C ARG A 61 0.35 -17.10 0.06
N ASP A 62 1.03 -17.47 -1.03
CA ASP A 62 2.46 -17.22 -1.19
C ASP A 62 2.77 -15.71 -1.14
N LEU A 63 1.88 -14.87 -1.68
CA LEU A 63 1.99 -13.41 -1.59
C LEU A 63 1.80 -12.90 -0.16
N VAL A 64 0.82 -13.41 0.59
CA VAL A 64 0.60 -13.04 1.99
C VAL A 64 1.77 -13.48 2.86
N ASP A 65 2.34 -14.66 2.62
CA ASP A 65 3.54 -15.15 3.31
C ASP A 65 4.77 -14.28 3.01
N LEU A 66 4.87 -13.72 1.80
CA LEU A 66 5.95 -12.82 1.41
C LEU A 66 5.93 -11.49 2.18
N ARG A 67 4.79 -11.10 2.77
CA ARG A 67 4.65 -9.86 3.57
C ARG A 67 5.75 -9.76 4.62
N ASP A 68 6.04 -10.87 5.28
CA ASP A 68 7.03 -10.93 6.37
C ASP A 68 8.46 -10.62 5.93
N LEU A 69 8.72 -10.72 4.63
CA LEU A 69 10.01 -10.41 4.00
C LEU A 69 10.05 -9.00 3.39
N LEU A 70 8.91 -8.40 3.07
CA LEU A 70 8.82 -7.09 2.40
C LEU A 70 8.69 -5.92 3.38
N VAL A 71 8.13 -6.13 4.57
CA VAL A 71 8.11 -5.09 5.60
C VAL A 71 9.49 -5.07 6.26
N PRO A 72 10.28 -3.97 6.15
CA PRO A 72 11.61 -3.92 6.73
C PRO A 72 11.51 -4.15 8.25
N VAL A 73 12.19 -5.19 8.73
CA VAL A 73 12.53 -5.33 10.15
C VAL A 73 13.59 -4.28 10.41
N PHE A 74 13.23 -3.16 11.04
CA PHE A 74 14.23 -2.20 11.50
C PHE A 74 15.20 -2.97 12.42
N PRO A 75 16.53 -2.89 12.19
CA PRO A 75 17.48 -3.53 13.08
C PRO A 75 17.26 -2.95 14.49
N PRO A 76 17.35 -3.78 15.55
CA PRO A 76 17.15 -3.31 16.92
C PRO A 76 18.21 -2.25 17.23
N GLY A 77 17.79 -0.99 17.18
CA GLY A 77 18.61 0.20 17.41
C GLY A 77 17.85 1.14 18.34
N ASP A 78 18.11 0.97 19.64
CA ASP A 78 17.93 1.89 20.78
C ASP A 78 16.60 2.64 20.98
N SER A 79 15.58 2.35 20.18
CA SER A 79 14.22 2.83 20.42
C SER A 79 13.49 1.74 21.22
N GLU A 80 12.83 2.08 22.32
CA GLU A 80 11.81 1.24 22.95
C GLU A 80 10.60 1.13 22.02
N GLU A 81 10.83 0.56 20.84
CA GLU A 81 9.86 0.38 19.77
C GLU A 81 9.02 -0.83 20.17
N SER A 82 7.83 -0.53 20.68
CA SER A 82 6.78 -1.50 20.92
C SER A 82 6.70 -2.47 19.74
N GLU A 83 7.00 -3.75 19.99
CA GLU A 83 6.69 -4.89 19.11
C GLU A 83 5.18 -4.95 18.95
N GLU A 84 4.60 -4.02 18.20
CA GLU A 84 3.20 -4.12 17.85
C GLU A 84 3.05 -5.39 17.00
N PRO A 85 2.15 -6.31 17.40
CA PRO A 85 1.97 -7.55 16.67
C PRO A 85 1.63 -7.24 15.22
N ARG A 86 2.31 -7.92 14.30
CA ARG A 86 2.05 -7.79 12.87
C ARG A 86 0.57 -8.08 12.61
N SER A 87 -0.11 -7.16 11.96
CA SER A 87 -1.52 -7.28 11.66
C SER A 87 -1.75 -8.35 10.59
N ASN A 88 -2.69 -9.26 10.83
CA ASN A 88 -3.00 -10.35 9.90
C ASN A 88 -3.77 -9.82 8.70
N VAL A 89 -3.51 -10.35 7.50
CA VAL A 89 -4.34 -10.09 6.32
C VAL A 89 -5.65 -10.87 6.48
N VAL A 90 -6.77 -10.15 6.54
CA VAL A 90 -8.12 -10.73 6.70
C VAL A 90 -8.95 -10.67 5.43
N ALA A 91 -8.55 -9.83 4.47
CA ALA A 91 -9.13 -9.81 3.14
C ALA A 91 -8.11 -9.34 2.11
N ALA A 92 -8.22 -9.86 0.90
CA ALA A 92 -7.40 -9.48 -0.24
C ALA A 92 -8.30 -9.12 -1.44
N TYR A 93 -7.86 -8.13 -2.22
CA TYR A 93 -8.64 -7.58 -3.32
C TYR A 93 -7.75 -7.40 -4.55
N VAL A 94 -8.28 -7.74 -5.73
CA VAL A 94 -7.56 -7.53 -6.99
C VAL A 94 -7.46 -6.05 -7.29
N GLY A 95 -6.23 -5.57 -7.48
CA GLY A 95 -5.98 -4.18 -7.80
C GLY A 95 -4.97 -3.98 -8.92
N LYS A 96 -4.80 -2.71 -9.28
CA LYS A 96 -3.71 -2.25 -10.13
C LYS A 96 -3.09 -1.01 -9.54
N GLY A 97 -1.77 -1.03 -9.44
CA GLY A 97 -0.96 0.09 -9.02
C GLY A 97 -0.37 0.82 -10.22
N LYS A 98 -0.19 2.12 -10.12
CA LYS A 98 0.47 2.94 -11.13
C LYS A 98 1.94 3.04 -10.77
N VAL A 99 2.80 2.79 -11.75
CA VAL A 99 4.24 2.96 -11.64
C VAL A 99 4.71 3.88 -12.74
N ALA A 100 5.71 4.70 -12.45
CA ALA A 100 6.32 5.60 -13.40
C ALA A 100 7.80 5.78 -13.06
N GLY A 101 8.61 6.10 -14.06
CA GLY A 101 9.96 6.59 -13.82
C GLY A 101 9.94 8.00 -13.22
N LEU A 102 11.14 8.50 -12.91
CA LEU A 102 11.35 9.88 -12.43
C LEU A 102 10.58 10.90 -13.28
N ASN A 103 10.00 11.91 -12.62
CA ASN A 103 9.14 12.93 -13.24
C ASN A 103 7.90 12.35 -13.94
N TYR A 104 7.36 11.24 -13.41
CA TYR A 104 6.21 10.54 -13.97
C TYR A 104 6.39 10.05 -15.41
N PHE A 105 7.63 9.71 -15.78
CA PHE A 105 7.94 9.24 -17.12
C PHE A 105 7.35 7.85 -17.38
N GLN A 106 6.68 7.68 -18.53
CA GLN A 106 6.05 6.42 -18.98
C GLN A 106 5.18 5.72 -17.91
N PRO A 107 4.12 6.39 -17.43
CA PRO A 107 3.30 5.81 -16.37
C PRO A 107 2.50 4.64 -16.92
N ARG A 108 2.55 3.49 -16.22
CA ARG A 108 1.79 2.29 -16.58
C ARG A 108 1.09 1.69 -15.37
N TRP A 109 0.00 0.98 -15.63
CA TRP A 109 -0.69 0.19 -14.63
C TRP A 109 -0.06 -1.20 -14.56
N VAL A 110 0.23 -1.64 -13.34
CA VAL A 110 0.75 -2.98 -13.04
C VAL A 110 -0.22 -3.68 -12.11
N GLU A 111 -0.13 -4.98 -12.04
CA GLU A 111 -0.94 -5.76 -11.13
C GLU A 111 -0.62 -5.42 -9.67
N GLY A 112 -1.60 -5.55 -8.79
CA GLY A 112 -1.38 -5.45 -7.36
C GLY A 112 -2.49 -6.07 -6.54
N ARG A 113 -2.30 -6.04 -5.22
CA ARG A 113 -3.29 -6.47 -4.24
C ARG A 113 -3.49 -5.38 -3.21
N LEU A 114 -4.75 -5.05 -2.96
CA LEU A 114 -5.10 -4.35 -1.74
C LEU A 114 -5.35 -5.41 -0.67
N TRP A 115 -4.76 -5.21 0.51
CA TRP A 115 -4.98 -6.04 1.68
C TRP A 115 -5.68 -5.23 2.76
N GLN A 116 -6.61 -5.87 3.45
CA GLN A 116 -7.19 -5.39 4.69
C GLN A 116 -6.59 -6.18 5.86
N TYR A 117 -6.17 -5.46 6.89
CA TYR A 117 -5.62 -6.03 8.10
C TYR A 117 -6.68 -6.17 9.20
N ASP A 118 -6.45 -7.09 10.14
CA ASP A 118 -7.32 -7.32 11.31
C ASP A 118 -7.48 -6.08 12.22
N ASN A 119 -6.47 -5.21 12.29
CA ASN A 119 -6.52 -3.94 13.00
C ASN A 119 -7.29 -2.83 12.25
N GLY A 120 -7.87 -3.14 11.08
CA GLY A 120 -8.59 -2.18 10.24
C GLY A 120 -7.70 -1.32 9.34
N GLY A 121 -6.38 -1.48 9.40
CA GLY A 121 -5.45 -0.92 8.44
C GLY A 121 -5.60 -1.55 7.06
N ILE A 122 -5.00 -0.91 6.05
CA ILE A 122 -4.92 -1.47 4.70
C ILE A 122 -3.50 -1.32 4.16
N GLY A 123 -3.11 -2.17 3.22
CA GLY A 123 -1.85 -2.03 2.50
C GLY A 123 -2.03 -2.36 1.02
N PHE A 124 -1.19 -1.77 0.17
CA PHE A 124 -1.20 -2.08 -1.25
C PHE A 124 0.14 -2.70 -1.65
N MET A 125 0.07 -3.86 -2.29
CA MET A 125 1.23 -4.55 -2.84
C MET A 125 1.22 -4.45 -4.36
N TRP A 126 2.27 -3.88 -4.94
CA TRP A 126 2.52 -3.90 -6.37
C TRP A 126 3.20 -5.22 -6.75
N ILE A 127 2.63 -5.92 -7.74
CA ILE A 127 3.13 -7.16 -8.30
C ILE A 127 3.64 -6.85 -9.71
N ASP A 128 4.95 -6.74 -9.86
CA ASP A 128 5.58 -6.48 -11.16
C ASP A 128 6.85 -7.31 -11.32
N ALA A 129 7.08 -7.77 -12.55
CA ALA A 129 8.23 -8.59 -12.89
C ALA A 129 9.57 -7.86 -12.74
N VAL A 130 9.59 -6.51 -12.77
CA VAL A 130 10.82 -5.71 -12.76
C VAL A 130 11.33 -5.45 -11.35
N PHE A 131 10.46 -5.17 -10.39
CA PHE A 131 10.85 -4.83 -9.01
C PHE A 131 10.43 -5.88 -7.97
N GLN A 132 10.05 -7.08 -8.42
CA GLN A 132 9.90 -8.32 -7.63
C GLN A 132 8.91 -8.34 -6.46
N HIS A 133 8.30 -7.20 -6.09
CA HIS A 133 7.11 -6.93 -5.27
C HIS A 133 7.42 -5.79 -4.30
N LEU A 134 6.50 -4.83 -4.18
CA LEU A 134 6.63 -3.69 -3.26
C LEU A 134 5.36 -3.61 -2.44
N LEU A 135 5.47 -3.63 -1.12
CA LEU A 135 4.35 -3.45 -0.21
C LEU A 135 4.44 -2.08 0.46
N VAL A 136 3.31 -1.38 0.53
CA VAL A 136 3.17 -0.15 1.31
C VAL A 136 1.96 -0.30 2.22
N ASP A 137 2.22 -0.25 3.53
CA ASP A 137 1.16 -0.14 4.54
C ASP A 137 0.65 1.30 4.54
N LEU A 138 -0.67 1.45 4.44
CA LEU A 138 -1.33 2.74 4.31
C LEU A 138 -1.99 3.09 5.64
N LYS A 139 -1.64 4.26 6.16
CA LYS A 139 -2.28 4.79 7.37
C LYS A 139 -3.53 5.56 6.99
N ARG A 140 -4.60 5.32 7.73
CA ARG A 140 -5.74 6.23 7.74
C ARG A 140 -5.25 7.55 8.30
N VAL A 141 -5.50 8.63 7.57
CA VAL A 141 -5.32 9.97 8.13
C VAL A 141 -6.62 10.29 8.85
N ASP A 142 -6.54 10.48 10.16
CA ASP A 142 -7.68 10.95 10.94
C ASP A 142 -7.99 12.41 10.53
N ASP A 143 -9.29 12.77 10.50
CA ASP A 143 -9.88 13.94 9.83
C ASP A 143 -9.47 15.34 10.39
N ASP A 144 -8.28 15.52 10.95
CA ASP A 144 -7.81 16.79 11.51
C ASP A 144 -7.21 17.75 10.45
N PHE A 145 -7.84 17.83 9.27
CA PHE A 145 -7.59 18.93 8.33
C PHE A 145 -8.57 20.07 8.61
N ARG A 146 -8.24 20.91 9.59
CA ARG A 146 -8.87 22.23 9.78
C ARG A 146 -8.15 23.32 9.01
#